data_AF-X1A8U7-F1
#
_entry.id   AF-X1A8U7-F1
#
_cell.length_a   1.000
_cell.length_b   1.000
_cell.length_c   1.000
_cell.angle_alpha   90.00
_cell.angle_beta   90.00
_cell.angle_gamma   90.00
#
_symmetry.space_group_name_H-M   'P 1'
#
loop_
_entity.id
_entity.type
_entity.pdbx_description
1 polymer ?
#
loop_
_entity_poly.entity_id
_entity_poly.type
_entity_poly.pdbx_seq_one_letter_code
_entity_poly.pdbx_strand_id
1 'polypeptide(L)' 'MSLKIKNNVYWVGKTDWEIRKFHGNEYSTHRGSTYNSYLIKEEKIVI' A
#
# COMPACT_ATOMS: atom_id res chain seq x y z
N MET A 1 9.12 3.97 -4.37
CA MET A 1 9.65 2.77 -5.05
C MET A 1 8.46 1.91 -5.41
N SER A 2 8.23 1.63 -6.70
CA SER A 2 7.09 0.82 -7.14
C SER A 2 7.52 -0.65 -7.30
N LEU A 3 6.63 -1.56 -6.96
CA LEU A 3 6.87 -3.00 -7.09
C LEU A 3 5.95 -3.56 -8.17
N LYS A 4 6.51 -4.27 -9.16
CA LYS A 4 5.68 -4.98 -10.14
C LYS A 4 5.01 -6.17 -9.47
N ILE A 5 3.68 -6.23 -9.51
CA ILE A 5 2.91 -7.33 -8.91
C ILE A 5 2.68 -8.43 -9.95
N LYS A 6 2.00 -8.10 -11.05
CA LYS A 6 1.71 -9.02 -12.15
C LYS A 6 1.35 -8.22 -13.41
N ASN A 7 1.76 -8.70 -14.59
CA ASN A 7 1.44 -8.06 -15.88
C ASN A 7 1.78 -6.56 -15.86
N ASN A 8 0.77 -5.71 -16.03
CA ASN A 8 0.88 -4.26 -16.06
C ASN A 8 0.44 -3.58 -14.75
N VAL A 9 0.29 -4.37 -13.68
CA VAL A 9 -0.11 -3.93 -12.35
C VAL A 9 1.11 -3.73 -11.46
N TYR A 10 1.23 -2.53 -10.90
CA TYR A 10 2.31 -2.12 -10.02
C TYR A 10 1.75 -1.68 -8.68
N TRP A 11 2.30 -2.18 -7.59
CA TRP A 11 2.08 -1.60 -6.27
C TRP A 11 2.89 -0.31 -6.14
N VAL A 12 2.20 0.76 -5.78
CA VAL A 12 2.75 2.11 -5.57
C VAL A 12 2.41 2.64 -4.18
N GLY A 13 1.99 1.74 -3.28
CA GLY A 13 1.65 2.05 -1.90
C GLY A 13 2.86 2.34 -1.01
N LYS A 14 2.59 2.37 0.30
CA LYS A 14 3.59 2.68 1.33
C LYS A 14 3.50 1.68 2.48
N THR A 15 4.66 1.19 2.91
CA THR A 15 4.80 0.49 4.19
C THR A 15 5.08 1.50 5.29
N ASP A 16 4.32 1.40 6.38
CA ASP A 16 4.48 2.18 7.61
C ASP A 16 4.91 1.24 8.73
N TRP A 17 6.21 1.22 9.02
CA TRP A 17 6.79 0.38 10.06
C TRP A 17 6.60 0.96 11.47
N GLU A 18 6.25 2.23 11.57
CA GLU A 18 6.25 3.00 12.82
C GLU A 18 4.85 3.06 13.44
N ILE A 19 3.80 2.93 12.64
CA ILE A 19 2.44 2.93 13.16
C ILE A 19 2.25 1.82 14.20
N ARG A 20 1.77 2.21 15.38
CA ARG A 20 1.43 1.30 16.49
C ARG A 20 -0.04 1.31 16.85
N LYS A 21 -0.76 2.31 16.38
CA LYS A 21 -2.12 2.63 16.77
C LYS A 21 -2.89 3.06 15.53
N PHE A 22 -4.06 2.47 15.33
CA PHE A 22 -4.92 2.74 14.18
C PHE A 22 -6.33 3.01 14.68
N HIS A 23 -7.00 3.97 14.04
CA HIS A 23 -8.31 4.47 14.48
C HIS A 23 -8.36 4.93 15.94
N GLY A 24 -7.28 5.54 16.47
CA GLY A 24 -7.17 5.92 17.87
C GLY A 24 -6.40 4.88 18.69
N ASN A 25 -6.93 4.47 19.85
CA ASN A 25 -6.39 3.37 20.67
C ASN A 25 -7.15 2.04 20.47
N GLU A 26 -8.12 2.03 19.56
CA GLU A 26 -9.07 0.97 19.31
C GLU A 26 -8.41 -0.22 18.61
N TYR A 27 -7.33 0.03 17.86
CA TYR A 27 -6.61 -1.03 17.15
C TYR A 27 -5.09 -0.84 17.23
N SER A 28 -4.38 -1.87 17.68
CA SER A 28 -2.92 -1.84 17.82
C SER A 28 -2.22 -2.56 16.67
N THR A 29 -1.27 -1.89 16.03
CA THR A 29 -0.46 -2.42 14.92
C THR A 29 0.98 -2.68 15.38
N HIS A 30 1.17 -3.74 16.16
CA HIS A 30 2.48 -4.07 16.75
C HIS A 30 3.61 -4.31 15.74
N ARG A 31 3.26 -4.57 14.48
CA ARG A 31 4.20 -4.86 13.37
C ARG A 31 4.14 -3.82 12.25
N GLY A 32 3.60 -2.63 12.53
CA GLY A 32 3.32 -1.64 11.49
C GLY A 32 2.11 -2.03 10.63
N SER A 33 1.95 -1.35 9.50
CA SER A 33 0.89 -1.58 8.52
C SER A 33 1.34 -1.17 7.11
N THR A 34 0.49 -1.40 6.11
CA THR A 34 0.71 -0.98 4.72
C THR A 34 -0.51 -0.27 4.18
N TYR A 35 -0.30 0.84 3.48
CA TYR A 35 -1.32 1.52 2.70
C TYR A 35 -1.12 1.16 1.22
N ASN A 36 -1.94 0.24 0.72
CA ASN A 36 -1.77 -0.31 -0.61
C ASN A 36 -2.51 0.53 -1.65
N SER A 37 -1.79 0.91 -2.72
CA SER A 37 -2.33 1.58 -3.91
C SER A 37 -1.68 0.95 -5.15
N TYR A 38 -2.40 0.93 -6.26
CA TYR A 38 -2.02 0.15 -7.45
C TYR A 38 -2.14 0.99 -8.72
N LEU A 39 -1.05 1.02 -9.48
CA LEU A 39 -1.00 1.61 -10.80
C LEU A 39 -1.17 0.51 -11.86
N ILE A 40 -2.20 0.63 -12.68
CA ILE A 40 -2.50 -0.28 -13.78
C ILE A 40 -2.24 0.44 -15.10
N LYS A 41 -1.36 -0.12 -15.94
CA LYS A 41 -0.95 0.46 -17.22
C LYS A 41 -1.43 -0.39 -18.39
N GLU A 42 -2.64 -0.15 -18.86
CA GLU A 42 -3.13 -0.74 -20.11
C GLU A 42 -3.09 0.33 -21.22
N GLU A 43 -3.99 0.27 -22.20
CA GLU A 43 -4.23 1.38 -23.13
C GLU A 43 -4.52 2.69 -22.37
N LYS A 44 -5.15 2.59 -21.20
CA LYS A 44 -5.36 3.68 -20.25
C LYS A 44 -4.67 3.40 -18.93
N ILE A 45 -4.31 4.48 -18.23
CA ILE A 45 -3.70 4.44 -16.90
C ILE A 45 -4.78 4.59 -15.82
N VAL A 46 -4.75 3.72 -14.81
CA VAL A 46 -5.62 3.77 -13.62
C VAL A 46 -4.74 3.72 -12.36
N ILE A 47 -5.10 4.49 -11.33
CA ILE A 47 -4.37 4.65 -10.06
C ILE A 47 -5.32 4.36 -8.88
#